data_AF-A0A3P7Q0Z7-F1
#
_entry.id   AF-A0A3P7Q0Z7-F1
#
_cell.length_a   1.000
_cell.length_b   1.000
_cell.length_c   1.000
_cell.angle_alpha   90.00
_cell.angle_beta   90.00
_cell.angle_gamma   90.00
#
_symmetry.space_group_name_H-M   'P 1'
#
loop_
_entity.id
_entity.type
_entity.pdbx_description
1 polymer ?
#
loop_
_entity_poly.entity_id
_entity_poly.type
_entity_poly.pdbx_seq_one_letter_code
_entity_poly.pdbx_strand_id
1 'polypeptide(L)'
;MAEKTDFQKRVLQIGIHGMISASIAVGNRLHLFQALAKVGSEEKPATAAEVAQESGCKERYVKEWLAVMATADIISVTEDEKFFIRKENIEELLSSFNVLINSFLPNFLKPYDKLCDAFKKDGPYGNL
;
A
#
# COMPACT_ATOMS: atom_id res chain seq x y z
N MET A 1 -27.85 -14.47 1.98
CA MET A 1 -27.28 -13.12 2.16
C MET A 1 -27.79 -12.27 1.00
N ALA A 2 -28.45 -11.13 1.24
CA ALA A 2 -28.99 -10.33 0.14
C ALA A 2 -27.85 -9.81 -0.75
N GLU A 3 -28.07 -9.76 -2.07
CA GLU A 3 -27.08 -9.22 -3.01
C GLU A 3 -26.91 -7.70 -2.76
N LYS A 4 -25.65 -7.23 -2.75
CA LYS A 4 -25.34 -5.81 -2.56
C LYS A 4 -25.73 -5.01 -3.80
N THR A 5 -26.30 -3.82 -3.61
CA THR A 5 -26.53 -2.87 -4.70
C THR A 5 -25.22 -2.36 -5.29
N ASP A 6 -25.24 -1.85 -6.52
CA ASP A 6 -24.03 -1.28 -7.14
C ASP A 6 -23.48 -0.09 -6.35
N PHE A 7 -24.35 0.69 -5.71
CA PHE A 7 -23.94 1.76 -4.80
C PHE A 7 -23.16 1.21 -3.60
N GLN A 8 -23.65 0.14 -2.96
CA GLN A 8 -22.96 -0.50 -1.83
C GLN A 8 -21.62 -1.09 -2.26
N LYS A 9 -21.55 -1.72 -3.44
CA LYS A 9 -20.30 -2.24 -4.02
C LYS A 9 -19.30 -1.08 -4.22
N ARG A 10 -19.73 0.04 -4.80
CA ARG A 10 -18.87 1.21 -5.03
C ARG A 10 -18.32 1.81 -3.73
N VAL A 11 -19.16 2.02 -2.72
CA VAL A 11 -18.70 2.58 -1.43
C VAL A 11 -17.67 1.66 -0.76
N LEU A 12 -17.89 0.34 -0.80
CA LEU A 12 -16.92 -0.63 -0.28
C LEU A 12 -15.59 -0.57 -1.05
N GLN A 13 -15.64 -0.49 -2.39
CA GLN A 13 -14.43 -0.44 -3.21
C GLN A 13 -13.58 0.81 -2.93
N ILE A 14 -14.20 1.97 -2.69
CA ILE A 14 -13.47 3.18 -2.27
C ILE A 14 -12.71 2.93 -0.96
N GLY A 15 -13.34 2.26 0.01
CA GLY A 15 -12.68 1.88 1.26
C GLY A 15 -11.50 0.92 1.06
N ILE A 16 -11.68 -0.10 0.22
CA ILE A 16 -10.62 -1.06 -0.13
C ILE A 16 -9.44 -0.35 -0.80
N HIS A 17 -9.70 0.52 -1.78
CA HIS A 17 -8.66 1.31 -2.44
C HIS A 17 -7.94 2.24 -1.46
N GLY A 18 -8.64 2.81 -0.47
CA GLY A 18 -8.01 3.59 0.60
C GLY A 18 -7.04 2.77 1.45
N MET A 19 -7.40 1.52 1.80
CA MET A 19 -6.51 0.61 2.53
C MET A 19 -5.29 0.19 1.71
N ILE A 20 -5.48 -0.03 0.41
CA ILE A 20 -4.39 -0.34 -0.52
C ILE A 20 -3.46 0.89 -0.66
N SER A 21 -4.03 2.09 -0.81
CA SER A 21 -3.29 3.37 -0.84
C SER A 21 -2.42 3.56 0.41
N ALA A 22 -2.97 3.30 1.60
CA ALA A 22 -2.21 3.34 2.85
C ALA A 22 -1.09 2.28 2.88
N SER A 23 -1.33 1.10 2.30
CA SER A 23 -0.33 0.03 2.22
C SER A 23 0.79 0.35 1.23
N ILE A 24 0.50 1.03 0.11
CA ILE A 24 1.52 1.59 -0.79
C ILE A 24 2.39 2.60 -0.05
N ALA A 25 1.78 3.47 0.77
CA ALA A 25 2.53 4.45 1.58
C ALA A 25 3.50 3.78 2.56
N VAL A 26 3.11 2.67 3.20
CA VAL A 26 4.00 1.86 4.05
C VAL A 26 5.14 1.28 3.23
N GLY A 27 4.84 0.68 2.08
CA GLY A 27 5.83 0.10 1.18
C GLY A 27 6.87 1.08 0.70
N ASN A 28 6.43 2.27 0.28
CA ASN A 28 7.34 3.33 -0.15
C ASN A 28 8.21 3.86 1.00
N ARG A 29 7.62 4.08 2.19
CA ARG A 29 8.36 4.59 3.36
C ARG A 29 9.41 3.60 3.87
N LEU A 30 9.16 2.30 3.75
CA LEU A 30 10.06 1.23 4.18
C LEU A 30 10.93 0.66 3.05
N HIS A 31 10.86 1.26 1.85
CA HIS A 31 11.58 0.81 0.66
C HIS A 31 11.32 -0.65 0.27
N LEU A 32 10.13 -1.18 0.53
CA LEU A 32 9.78 -2.58 0.28
C LEU A 32 9.67 -2.91 -1.21
N PHE A 33 9.20 -1.97 -2.04
CA PHE A 33 9.17 -2.16 -3.50
C PHE A 33 10.59 -2.24 -4.06
N GLN A 34 11.50 -1.38 -3.62
CA GLN A 34 12.91 -1.38 -4.00
C GLN A 34 13.59 -2.69 -3.57
N ALA A 35 13.33 -3.13 -2.34
CA ALA A 35 13.86 -4.40 -1.84
C ALA A 35 13.39 -5.58 -2.69
N LEU A 36 12.08 -5.68 -2.96
CA LEU A 36 11.52 -6.74 -3.80
C LEU A 36 12.10 -6.73 -5.21
N ALA A 37 12.21 -5.57 -5.86
CA ALA A 37 12.79 -5.43 -7.20
C ALA A 37 14.28 -5.83 -7.25
N LYS A 38 15.00 -5.69 -6.12
CA LYS A 38 16.42 -6.03 -6.04
C LYS A 38 16.67 -7.53 -5.83
N VAL A 39 15.81 -8.19 -5.05
CA VAL A 39 15.99 -9.62 -4.73
C VAL A 39 15.16 -10.57 -5.59
N GLY A 40 14.15 -10.08 -6.30
CA GLY A 40 13.23 -10.89 -7.10
C GLY A 40 13.02 -10.37 -8.53
N SER A 41 12.73 -11.30 -9.44
CA SER A 41 12.29 -11.04 -10.82
C SER A 41 11.22 -12.06 -11.22
N GLU A 42 10.65 -11.95 -12.43
CA GLU A 42 9.68 -12.93 -12.94
C GLU A 42 10.29 -14.34 -13.06
N GLU A 43 11.54 -14.43 -13.48
CA GLU A 43 12.27 -15.69 -13.64
C GLU A 43 12.78 -16.23 -12.30
N LYS A 44 13.02 -15.35 -11.33
CA LYS A 44 13.47 -15.69 -9.99
C LYS A 44 12.68 -14.93 -8.92
N PRO A 45 11.43 -15.33 -8.63
CA PRO A 45 10.62 -14.71 -7.60
C PRO A 45 11.27 -14.82 -6.21
N ALA A 46 11.12 -13.79 -5.38
CA ALA A 46 11.72 -13.72 -4.06
C ALA A 46 10.78 -14.20 -2.96
N THR A 47 11.35 -14.83 -1.93
CA THR A 47 10.64 -15.14 -0.69
C THR A 47 10.44 -13.90 0.17
N ALA A 48 9.45 -13.92 1.07
CA ALA A 48 9.28 -12.84 2.05
C ALA A 48 10.52 -12.65 2.95
N ALA A 49 11.26 -13.73 3.24
CA ALA A 49 12.49 -13.70 4.02
C ALA A 49 13.60 -12.90 3.31
N GLU A 50 13.80 -13.11 2.01
CA GLU A 50 14.79 -12.37 1.21
C GLU A 50 14.45 -10.87 1.15
N VAL A 51 13.18 -10.53 0.93
CA VAL A 51 12.72 -9.13 0.91
C VAL A 51 12.88 -8.48 2.30
N ALA A 52 12.59 -9.21 3.36
CA ALA A 52 12.73 -8.73 4.74
C ALA A 52 14.19 -8.48 5.11
N GLN A 53 15.09 -9.39 4.71
CA GLN A 53 16.52 -9.22 4.90
C GLN A 53 17.05 -7.98 4.16
N GLU A 54 16.66 -7.80 2.89
CA GLU A 54 17.08 -6.64 2.08
C GLU A 54 16.54 -5.31 2.62
N SER A 55 15.28 -5.29 3.08
CA SER A 55 14.64 -4.08 3.62
C SER A 55 14.95 -3.79 5.09
N GLY A 56 15.67 -4.68 5.79
CA GLY A 56 15.90 -4.57 7.23
C GLY A 56 14.62 -4.64 8.07
N CYS A 57 13.56 -5.24 7.52
CA CYS A 57 12.25 -5.36 8.16
C CYS A 57 12.04 -6.77 8.74
N LYS A 58 11.02 -6.91 9.59
CA LYS A 58 10.64 -8.21 10.16
C LYS A 58 9.86 -9.03 9.14
N GLU A 59 10.32 -10.25 8.86
CA GLU A 59 9.72 -11.16 7.87
C GLU A 59 8.20 -11.32 8.01
N ARG A 60 7.70 -11.52 9.23
CA ARG A 60 6.26 -11.68 9.49
C ARG A 60 5.44 -10.53 8.89
N TYR A 61 5.89 -9.28 9.03
CA TYR A 61 5.16 -8.12 8.54
C TYR A 61 5.37 -7.88 7.05
N VAL A 62 6.57 -8.19 6.54
CA VAL A 62 6.85 -8.14 5.10
C VAL A 62 5.99 -9.14 4.34
N LYS A 63 5.83 -10.36 4.86
CA LYS A 63 4.95 -11.38 4.26
C LYS A 63 3.50 -10.89 4.15
N GLU A 64 2.94 -10.32 5.22
CA GLU A 64 1.57 -9.79 5.20
C GLU A 64 1.44 -8.62 4.23
N TRP A 65 2.42 -7.72 4.19
CA TRP A 65 2.40 -6.60 3.25
C TRP A 65 2.49 -7.08 1.79
N LEU A 66 3.36 -8.05 1.49
CA LEU A 66 3.46 -8.67 0.17
C LEU A 66 2.14 -9.34 -0.24
N ALA A 67 1.46 -10.04 0.68
CA ALA A 67 0.16 -10.63 0.42
C ALA A 67 -0.91 -9.57 0.10
N VAL A 68 -0.92 -8.42 0.79
CA VAL A 68 -1.82 -7.30 0.47
C VAL A 68 -1.54 -6.74 -0.93
N MET A 69 -0.27 -6.55 -1.28
CA MET A 69 0.10 -6.05 -2.61
C MET A 69 -0.22 -7.05 -3.73
N ALA A 70 -0.06 -8.35 -3.46
CA ALA A 70 -0.38 -9.40 -4.43
C ALA A 70 -1.89 -9.54 -4.65
N THR A 71 -2.67 -9.51 -3.57
CA THR A 71 -4.15 -9.57 -3.65
C THR A 71 -4.75 -8.31 -4.29
N ALA A 72 -4.04 -7.18 -4.24
CA ALA A 72 -4.39 -5.94 -4.93
C ALA A 72 -3.93 -5.89 -6.40
N ASP A 73 -3.31 -6.95 -6.92
CA ASP A 73 -2.74 -7.03 -8.29
C ASP A 73 -1.67 -5.94 -8.57
N ILE A 74 -0.97 -5.50 -7.52
CA ILE A 74 0.14 -4.54 -7.63
C ILE A 74 1.46 -5.28 -7.88
N ILE A 75 1.63 -6.42 -7.21
CA ILE A 75 2.75 -7.34 -7.43
C ILE A 75 2.19 -8.72 -7.76
N SER A 76 3.02 -9.63 -8.22
CA SER A 76 2.64 -11.01 -8.50
C SER A 76 3.12 -11.96 -7.40
N VAL A 77 2.38 -13.05 -7.20
CA VAL A 77 2.73 -14.14 -6.28
C VAL A 77 2.62 -15.48 -7.02
N THR A 78 3.56 -16.38 -6.77
CA THR A 78 3.57 -17.75 -7.29
C THR A 78 2.84 -18.71 -6.37
N GLU A 79 2.54 -19.92 -6.85
CA GLU A 79 1.88 -20.97 -6.03
C GLU A 79 2.69 -21.36 -4.79
N ASP A 80 4.02 -21.25 -4.84
CA ASP A 80 4.94 -21.51 -3.71
C ASP A 80 5.20 -20.27 -2.84
N GLU A 81 4.29 -19.29 -2.86
CA GLU A 81 4.33 -18.04 -2.07
C GLU A 81 5.61 -17.22 -2.23
N LYS A 82 6.11 -17.09 -3.47
CA LYS A 82 7.18 -16.14 -3.82
C LYS A 82 6.62 -14.98 -4.62
N PHE A 83 7.29 -13.85 -4.52
CA PHE A 83 6.78 -12.56 -4.99
C PHE A 83 7.72 -11.93 -6.00
N PHE A 84 7.16 -11.16 -6.92
CA PHE A 84 7.94 -10.37 -7.87
C PHE A 84 7.10 -9.19 -8.38
N ILE A 85 7.79 -8.18 -8.90
CA ILE A 85 7.18 -7.08 -9.65
C ILE A 85 7.34 -7.43 -11.14
N ARG A 86 6.24 -7.38 -11.90
CA ARG A 86 6.33 -7.56 -13.36
C ARG A 86 7.20 -6.48 -13.96
N LYS A 87 8.00 -6.83 -14.97
CA LYS A 87 9.03 -5.95 -15.53
C LYS A 87 8.47 -4.60 -15.99
N GLU A 88 7.29 -4.59 -16.59
CA GLU A 88 6.58 -3.40 -17.04
C GLU A 88 6.15 -2.45 -15.91
N ASN A 89 6.02 -2.95 -14.68
CA ASN A 89 5.53 -2.18 -13.52
C ASN A 89 6.66 -1.68 -12.61
N ILE A 90 7.93 -2.07 -12.84
CA ILE A 90 9.05 -1.70 -11.98
C ILE A 90 9.23 -0.18 -11.94
N GLU A 91 9.27 0.49 -13.10
CA GLU A 91 9.46 1.95 -13.16
C GLU A 91 8.35 2.70 -12.41
N GLU A 92 7.10 2.25 -12.60
CA GLU A 92 5.92 2.79 -11.94
C GLU A 92 6.05 2.68 -10.41
N LEU A 93 6.37 1.49 -9.90
CA LEU A 93 6.42 1.25 -8.46
C LEU A 93 7.62 1.89 -7.75
N LEU A 94 8.73 2.13 -8.45
CA LEU A 94 9.96 2.64 -7.83
C LEU A 94 10.11 4.15 -7.92
N SER A 95 9.49 4.80 -8.91
CA SER A 95 9.80 6.21 -9.22
C SER A 95 8.59 7.08 -9.59
N SER A 96 7.40 6.52 -9.76
CA SER A 96 6.27 7.31 -10.27
C SER A 96 5.72 8.29 -9.24
N PHE A 97 5.15 9.37 -9.78
CA PHE A 97 4.35 10.29 -8.99
C PHE A 97 3.10 9.62 -8.39
N ASN A 98 2.57 8.55 -8.98
CA ASN A 98 1.40 7.86 -8.45
C ASN A 98 1.74 7.10 -7.16
N VAL A 99 2.93 6.52 -7.03
CA VAL A 99 3.37 5.96 -5.73
C VAL A 99 3.60 7.07 -4.71
N LEU A 100 4.19 8.18 -5.16
CA LEU A 100 4.45 9.33 -4.30
C LEU A 100 3.15 9.96 -3.75
N ILE A 101 2.11 10.14 -4.58
CA ILE A 101 0.85 10.73 -4.13
C ILE A 101 0.18 9.87 -3.05
N ASN A 102 0.24 8.53 -3.18
CA ASN A 102 -0.26 7.61 -2.15
C ASN A 102 0.50 7.74 -0.83
N SER A 103 1.80 8.05 -0.89
CA SER A 103 2.65 8.23 0.29
C SER A 103 2.28 9.45 1.14
N PHE A 104 1.51 10.39 0.62
CA PHE A 104 0.99 11.53 1.39
C PHE A 104 -0.25 11.19 2.22
N LEU A 105 -0.95 10.08 1.95
CA LEU A 105 -2.19 9.74 2.65
C LEU A 105 -2.05 9.78 4.19
N PRO A 106 -1.01 9.18 4.82
CA PRO A 106 -0.85 9.25 6.27
C PRO A 106 -0.67 10.69 6.79
N ASN A 107 -0.07 11.59 5.99
CA ASN A 107 0.12 12.98 6.38
C ASN A 107 -1.21 13.76 6.35
N PHE A 108 -2.08 13.49 5.37
CA PHE A 108 -3.42 14.06 5.32
C PHE A 108 -4.33 13.58 6.44
N LEU A 109 -4.15 12.32 6.87
CA LEU A 109 -4.95 11.73 7.95
C LEU A 109 -4.43 12.08 9.35
N LYS A 110 -3.16 12.46 9.50
CA LYS A 110 -2.57 12.81 10.80
C LYS A 110 -3.36 13.89 11.58
N PRO A 111 -3.87 14.98 10.96
CA PRO A 111 -4.67 15.98 11.65
C PRO A 111 -6.19 15.72 11.58
N TYR A 112 -6.67 14.53 11.21
CA TYR A 112 -8.08 14.27 10.91
C TYR A 112 -9.04 14.76 12.02
N ASP A 113 -8.80 14.37 13.27
CA ASP A 113 -9.69 14.76 14.37
C ASP A 113 -9.69 16.27 14.61
N LYS A 114 -8.52 16.93 14.52
CA LYS A 114 -8.41 18.39 14.63
C LYS A 114 -9.12 19.11 13.49
N LEU A 115 -9.05 18.55 12.28
CA LEU A 115 -9.76 19.08 11.12
C LEU A 115 -11.27 18.97 11.32
N CYS A 116 -11.76 17.83 11.80
CA CYS A 116 -13.17 17.64 12.14
C CYS A 116 -13.64 18.62 13.23
N ASP A 117 -12.80 18.91 14.23
CA ASP A 117 -13.11 19.88 15.26
C ASP A 117 -13.20 21.31 14.70
N ALA A 118 -12.28 21.72 13.82
CA ALA A 118 -12.29 23.02 13.18
C ALA A 118 -13.51 23.24 12.27
N PHE A 119 -14.11 22.17 11.73
CA PHE A 119 -15.31 22.25 10.89
C PHE A 119 -16.59 22.49 11.69
N LYS A 120 -16.58 22.28 13.00
CA LYS A 120 -17.75 22.55 13.86
C LYS A 120 -18.02 24.05 13.88
N LYS A 121 -19.29 24.43 14.02
CA LYS A 121 -19.73 25.84 14.08
C LYS A 121 -18.97 26.65 15.12
N ASP A 122 -18.74 26.05 16.29
CA ASP A 122 -18.00 26.66 17.42
C ASP A 122 -16.56 26.13 17.50
N GLY A 123 -16.06 25.54 16.42
CA GLY A 123 -14.71 25.00 16.32
C GLY A 123 -13.63 26.09 16.32
N PRO A 124 -12.38 25.75 16.67
CA PRO A 124 -11.29 26.71 16.63
C PRO A 124 -10.99 27.15 15.19
N TYR A 125 -10.67 28.43 15.00
CA TYR A 125 -9.97 28.85 13.79
C TYR A 125 -8.60 28.16 13.74
N GLY A 126 -8.18 27.73 12.55
CA GLY A 126 -7.01 26.88 12.37
C GLY A 126 -5.73 27.49 12.94
N ASN A 127 -5.28 26.97 14.07
CA ASN A 127 -3.95 27.19 14.61
C ASN A 127 -3.21 25.85 14.49
N LEU A 128 -2.53 25.65 13.36
CA LEU A 128 -1.62 24.53 13.13
C LEU A 128 -0.27 24.79 13.79
#